data_AF-A0AA39HMF1-F1
#
_entry.id   AF-A0AA39HMF1-F1
#
_cell.length_a   1.000
_cell.length_b   1.000
_cell.length_c   1.000
_cell.angle_alpha   90.00
_cell.angle_beta   90.00
_cell.angle_gamma   90.00
#
_symmetry.space_group_name_H-M   'P 1'
#
loop_
_entity.id
_entity.type
_entity.pdbx_description
1 polymer ?
#
loop_
_entity_poly.entity_id
_entity_poly.type
_entity_poly.pdbx_seq_one_letter_code
_entity_poly.pdbx_strand_id
1 'polypeptide(L)'
;MPEFQRPNCRICLDWLDGSTNVVVTSCMHVFHDLCLDRYSRSSPKCPACRSDISSVQKILFSTAAFTCSESSEFLLNTVASQQQKIEAQQREIDILKIRALFRSSTRYAAA
;
A
#
# COMPACT_ATOMS: atom_id res chain seq x y z
N MET A 1 15.47 -6.76 -3.47
CA MET A 1 14.37 -5.79 -3.62
C MET A 1 14.62 -4.69 -2.60
N PRO A 2 14.72 -3.40 -2.97
CA PRO A 2 14.89 -2.35 -1.98
C PRO A 2 13.54 -2.18 -1.26
N GLU A 3 13.51 -2.49 0.03
CA GLU A 3 12.36 -2.22 0.87
C GLU A 3 12.23 -0.70 0.99
N PHE A 4 11.20 -0.12 0.38
CA PHE A 4 10.88 1.29 0.59
C PHE A 4 10.52 1.46 2.08
N GLN A 5 11.49 1.92 2.86
CA GLN A 5 11.36 2.05 4.30
C GLN A 5 10.35 3.16 4.58
N ARG A 6 9.18 2.75 5.04
CA ARG A 6 8.08 3.66 5.39
C ARG A 6 8.46 4.43 6.67
N PRO A 7 8.15 5.73 6.76
CA PRO A 7 8.44 6.51 7.95
C PRO A 7 7.49 6.10 9.10
N ASN A 8 8.05 5.80 10.26
CA ASN A 8 7.31 5.45 11.47
C ASN A 8 7.55 6.46 12.60
N CYS A 9 6.57 6.61 13.47
CA CYS A 9 6.70 7.40 14.68
C CYS A 9 7.56 6.63 15.68
N ARG A 10 8.76 7.11 16.03
CA ARG A 10 9.67 6.41 16.97
C ARG A 10 9.15 6.32 18.42
N ILE A 11 8.02 6.94 18.74
CA ILE A 11 7.41 6.91 20.07
C ILE A 11 6.38 5.78 20.19
N CYS A 12 5.44 5.67 19.25
CA CYS A 12 4.41 4.61 19.26
C CYS A 12 4.72 3.44 18.33
N LEU A 13 5.73 3.58 17.47
CA LEU A 13 6.15 2.61 16.44
C LEU A 13 5.16 2.39 15.29
N ASP A 14 4.04 3.11 15.27
CA ASP A 14 3.07 3.10 14.16
C ASP A 14 3.53 3.95 12.97
N TRP A 15 2.87 3.73 11.82
CA TRP A 15 3.09 4.46 10.58
C TRP A 15 2.68 5.93 10.68
N LEU A 16 3.46 6.79 10.02
CA LEU A 16 3.04 8.14 9.70
C LEU A 16 2.27 8.07 8.38
N ASP A 17 0.95 7.96 8.42
CA ASP A 17 0.07 7.72 7.26
C ASP A 17 -0.86 8.90 6.93
N GLY A 18 -0.72 10.01 7.65
CA GLY A 18 -1.59 11.19 7.50
C GLY A 18 -2.97 11.04 8.15
N SER A 19 -3.26 9.92 8.84
CA SER A 19 -4.50 9.74 9.62
C SER A 19 -4.57 10.68 10.82
N THR A 20 -3.40 11.07 11.35
CA THR A 20 -3.26 12.00 12.46
C THR A 20 -2.30 13.12 12.11
N ASN A 21 -2.42 14.25 12.81
CA ASN A 21 -1.49 15.36 12.65
C ASN A 21 -0.07 14.90 13.00
N VAL A 22 0.88 15.24 12.14
CA VAL A 22 2.30 14.99 12.37
C VAL A 22 3.04 16.30 12.53
N VAL A 23 4.14 16.22 13.27
CA VAL A 23 4.99 17.36 13.61
C VAL A 23 6.44 17.05 13.32
N VAL A 24 7.18 18.07 12.90
CA VAL A 24 8.63 18.03 12.70
C VAL A 24 9.30 18.88 13.77
N THR A 25 10.29 18.30 14.44
CA THR A 25 11.11 19.00 15.44
C THR A 25 12.17 19.87 14.76
N SER A 26 12.78 20.81 15.50
CA SER A 26 13.93 21.60 15.04
C SER A 26 15.13 20.76 14.55
N CYS A 27 15.25 19.52 14.99
CA CYS A 27 16.25 18.55 14.52
C CYS A 27 15.75 17.65 13.37
N MET A 28 14.69 18.04 12.67
CA MET A 28 14.14 17.39 11.46
C MET A 28 13.62 15.97 11.67
N HIS A 29 13.26 15.58 12.89
CA HIS A 29 12.62 14.29 13.14
C HIS A 29 11.10 14.43 13.18
N VAL A 30 10.39 13.45 12.63
CA VAL A 30 8.93 13.47 12.46
C VAL A 30 8.26 12.54 13.45
N PHE A 31 7.19 13.02 14.08
CA PHE A 31 6.38 12.26 15.05
C PHE A 31 4.91 12.60 14.90
N HIS A 32 4.02 11.76 15.43
CA HIS A 32 2.63 12.17 15.66
C HIS A 32 2.59 13.32 16.69
N ASP A 33 1.75 14.33 16.44
CA ASP A 33 1.57 15.51 17.29
C ASP A 33 1.29 15.11 18.75
N LEU A 34 0.34 14.19 18.94
CA LEU A 34 -0.03 13.68 20.25
C LEU A 34 1.08 12.86 20.93
N CYS A 35 1.86 12.10 20.16
CA CYS A 35 2.97 11.32 20.71
C CYS A 35 4.08 12.23 21.22
N LEU A 36 4.42 13.27 20.46
CA LEU A 36 5.45 14.22 20.86
C LEU A 36 4.97 15.09 22.03
N ASP A 37 3.71 15.54 22.04
CA ASP A 37 3.14 16.31 23.16
C ASP A 37 3.26 15.53 24.48
N ARG A 38 2.84 14.26 24.49
CA ARG A 38 2.94 13.40 25.67
C ARG A 38 4.38 13.18 26.14
N TYR A 39 5.31 12.98 25.20
CA TYR A 39 6.72 12.78 25.54
C TYR A 39 7.39 14.05 26.07
N SER A 40 7.10 15.21 25.45
CA SER A 40 7.74 16.49 25.80
C SER A 40 7.44 16.94 27.23
N ARG A 41 6.32 16.47 27.82
CA ARG A 41 5.97 16.71 29.23
C ARG A 41 6.97 16.12 30.22
N SER A 42 7.68 15.06 29.84
CA SER A 42 8.68 14.40 30.70
C SER A 42 10.14 14.73 30.31
N SER A 43 10.40 15.06 29.04
CA SER A 43 11.74 15.39 28.57
C SER A 43 11.70 16.36 27.37
N PRO A 44 12.42 17.50 27.43
CA PRO A 44 12.46 18.46 26.32
C PRO A 44 13.39 18.04 25.16
N LYS A 45 13.85 16.78 25.14
CA LYS A 45 14.80 16.26 24.14
C LYS A 45 14.10 15.43 23.08
N CYS A 46 14.63 15.44 21.87
CA CYS A 46 14.13 14.62 20.77
C CYS A 46 14.27 13.12 21.10
N PRO A 47 13.20 12.32 21.02
CA PRO A 47 13.26 10.87 21.25
C PRO A 47 14.19 10.12 20.29
N ALA A 48 14.41 10.66 19.08
CA ALA A 48 15.19 9.99 18.04
C ALA A 48 16.71 10.29 18.13
N CYS A 49 17.09 11.55 18.37
CA CYS A 49 18.49 11.98 18.34
C CYS A 49 18.99 12.66 19.63
N ARG A 50 18.11 12.86 20.62
CA ARG A 50 18.41 13.48 21.92
C ARG A 50 18.82 14.97 21.87
N SER A 51 18.72 15.63 20.72
CA SER A 51 18.87 17.08 20.60
C SER A 51 17.71 17.82 21.28
N ASP A 52 17.96 19.03 21.77
CA ASP A 52 16.91 19.85 22.39
C ASP A 52 15.86 20.29 21.36
N ILE A 53 14.59 20.25 21.74
CA ILE A 53 13.47 20.66 20.90
C ILE A 53 13.20 22.15 21.16
N SER A 54 13.72 23.02 20.29
CA SER A 54 13.51 24.48 20.40
C SER A 54 12.22 24.95 19.75
N SER A 55 11.75 24.25 18.72
CA SER A 55 10.51 24.55 18.01
C SER A 55 9.93 23.28 17.40
N VAL A 56 8.61 23.27 17.24
CA VAL A 56 7.88 22.21 16.57
C VAL A 56 6.98 22.79 15.50
N GLN A 57 6.98 22.21 14.30
CA GLN A 57 6.15 22.66 13.19
C GLN A 57 5.17 21.56 12.79
N LYS A 58 3.89 21.91 12.71
CA LYS A 58 2.85 21.05 12.14
C LYS A 58 2.99 21.07 10.62
N ILE A 59 3.08 19.90 10.01
CA ILE A 59 3.19 19.78 8.55
C ILE A 59 1.97 19.06 7.99
N LEU A 60 1.58 19.43 6.78
CA LEU A 60 0.62 18.65 6.00
C LEU A 60 1.35 17.43 5.46
N PHE A 61 1.12 16.27 6.07
CA PHE A 61 1.69 15.02 5.58
C PHE A 61 0.80 14.51 4.44
N SER A 62 1.12 14.94 3.21
CA SER A 62 0.41 14.56 1.99
C SER A 62 0.70 13.10 1.57
N THR A 63 0.64 12.18 2.51
CA THR A 63 0.61 10.74 2.24
C THR A 63 -0.84 10.31 2.11
N ALA A 64 -1.14 9.47 1.13
CA ALA A 64 -2.45 8.82 1.08
C ALA A 64 -2.65 8.01 2.37
N ALA A 65 -3.82 8.15 3.00
CA ALA A 65 -4.19 7.35 4.16
C ALA A 65 -4.10 5.87 3.77
N PHE A 66 -3.03 5.22 4.23
CA PHE A 66 -2.84 3.81 3.98
C PHE A 66 -3.53 3.09 5.13
N THR A 67 -4.81 2.76 4.96
CA THR A 67 -5.41 1.77 5.84
C THR A 67 -4.58 0.50 5.66
N CYS A 68 -3.80 0.12 6.68
CA CYS A 68 -3.11 -1.17 6.71
C CYS A 68 -4.10 -2.36 6.81
N SER A 69 -5.34 -2.17 6.38
CA SER A 69 -6.45 -3.12 6.38
C SER A 69 -7.26 -3.09 5.08
N GLU A 70 -6.76 -2.54 3.97
CA GLU A 70 -7.03 -3.19 2.68
C GLU A 70 -6.19 -4.47 2.66
N SER A 71 -6.61 -5.39 3.53
CA SER A 71 -5.93 -6.60 3.93
C SER A 71 -5.48 -7.34 2.68
N SER A 72 -4.31 -7.97 2.73
CA SER A 72 -3.86 -8.96 1.74
C SER A 72 -5.02 -9.80 1.17
N GLU A 73 -6.00 -10.15 2.01
CA GLU A 73 -7.26 -10.81 1.68
C GLU A 73 -8.14 -10.13 0.62
N PHE A 74 -8.36 -8.81 0.63
CA PHE A 74 -9.14 -8.12 -0.41
C PHE A 74 -8.44 -8.20 -1.78
N LEU A 75 -7.13 -8.02 -1.79
CA LEU A 75 -6.32 -8.15 -3.00
C LEU A 75 -6.31 -9.61 -3.49
N LEU A 76 -6.14 -10.59 -2.59
CA LEU A 76 -6.19 -12.01 -2.92
C LEU A 76 -7.57 -12.43 -3.48
N ASN A 77 -8.66 -11.93 -2.88
CA ASN A 77 -10.01 -12.18 -3.36
C ASN A 77 -10.28 -11.54 -4.73
N THR A 78 -9.76 -10.33 -4.94
CA THR A 78 -9.84 -9.65 -6.25
C THR A 78 -9.07 -10.42 -7.31
N VAL A 79 -7.84 -10.83 -7.01
CA VAL A 79 -7.00 -11.65 -7.90
C VAL A 79 -7.69 -12.99 -8.21
N ALA A 80 -8.22 -13.67 -7.20
CA ALA A 80 -8.93 -14.95 -7.39
C ALA A 80 -10.17 -14.80 -8.29
N SER A 81 -10.98 -13.75 -8.08
CA SER A 81 -12.16 -13.46 -8.92
C SER A 81 -11.77 -13.15 -10.37
N GLN A 82 -10.70 -12.38 -10.57
CA GLN A 82 -10.20 -12.07 -11.91
C GLN A 82 -9.65 -13.32 -12.60
N GLN A 83 -8.94 -14.18 -11.87
CA GLN A 83 -8.39 -15.43 -12.40
C GLN A 83 -9.49 -16.37 -12.92
N GLN A 84 -10.59 -16.52 -12.19
CA GLN A 84 -11.73 -17.31 -12.67
C GLN A 84 -12.34 -16.77 -13.97
N LYS A 85 -12.40 -15.44 -14.14
CA LYS A 85 -12.88 -14.81 -15.38
C LYS A 85 -11.93 -15.09 -16.54
N ILE A 86 -10.62 -14.96 -16.32
CA ILE A 86 -9.59 -15.28 -17.32
C ILE A 86 -9.72 -16.72 -17.78
N GLU A 87 -9.88 -17.66 -16.85
CA GLU A 87 -10.04 -19.08 -17.19
C GLU A 87 -11.33 -19.37 -17.96
N ALA A 88 -12.43 -18.72 -17.61
CA ALA A 88 -13.69 -18.85 -18.33
C ALA A 88 -13.57 -18.34 -19.77
N GLN A 89 -12.96 -17.17 -19.96
CA GLN A 89 -12.70 -16.60 -21.28
C GLN A 89 -11.75 -17.49 -22.09
N GLN A 90 -10.73 -18.06 -21.45
CA GLN A 90 -9.79 -18.95 -22.12
C GLN A 90 -10.48 -20.22 -22.64
N ARG A 91 -11.40 -20.81 -21.86
CA ARG A 91 -12.22 -21.95 -22.32
C ARG A 91 -13.06 -21.61 -23.55
N GLU A 92 -13.65 -20.42 -23.57
CA GLU A 92 -14.46 -19.98 -24.71
C GLU A 92 -13.60 -19.80 -25.96
N ILE A 93 -12.42 -19.18 -25.81
CA ILE A 93 -11.42 -19.07 -26.88
C ILE A 93 -11.04 -20.44 -27.43
N ASP A 94 -10.81 -21.42 -26.56
CA ASP A 94 -10.39 -22.76 -26.98
C ASP A 94 -11.51 -23.50 -27.73
N ILE A 95 -12.77 -23.36 -27.30
CA ILE A 95 -13.93 -23.87 -28.04
C ILE A 95 -14.02 -23.23 -29.43
N LEU A 96 -13.84 -21.91 -29.52
CA LEU A 96 -13.87 -21.20 -30.80
C LEU A 96 -12.72 -21.64 -31.73
N LYS A 97 -11.52 -21.85 -31.18
CA LYS A 97 -10.38 -22.41 -31.94
C LYS A 97 -10.69 -23.82 -32.46
N ILE A 98 -11.23 -24.69 -31.63
CA ILE A 98 -11.62 -26.06 -32.04
C ILE A 98 -12.65 -26.01 -33.17
N ARG A 99 -13.70 -25.18 -33.04
CA ARG A 99 -14.71 -24.99 -34.09
C ARG A 99 -14.10 -24.47 -35.39
N ALA A 100 -13.13 -23.57 -35.32
CA ALA A 100 -12.42 -23.06 -36.49
C ALA A 100 -11.60 -24.17 -37.19
N LEU A 101 -10.88 -24.99 -36.43
CA LEU A 101 -10.08 -26.11 -36.95
C LEU A 101 -10.94 -27.14 -37.70
N PHE A 102 -12.10 -27.50 -37.16
CA PHE A 102 -13.03 -28.41 -37.84
C PHE A 102 -13.64 -27.81 -39.12
N ARG A 103 -13.92 -26.50 -39.15
CA ARG A 103 -14.39 -25.79 -40.36
C ARG A 103 -13.34 -25.69 -41.46
N SER A 104 -12.05 -25.63 -41.13
CA SER A 104 -10.98 -25.69 -42.14
C SER A 104 -10.81 -27.09 -42.72
N SER A 105 -10.98 -28.15 -41.93
CA SER A 105 -10.81 -29.54 -42.39
C SER A 105 -11.94 -30.03 -43.29
N THR A 106 -13.19 -29.61 -43.03
CA THR A 106 -14.36 -29.94 -43.87
C THR A 106 -14.34 -29.28 -45.25
N ARG A 107 -13.59 -28.18 -45.45
CA ARG A 107 -13.41 -27.55 -46.77
C ARG A 107 -12.49 -28.36 -47.70
N TYR A 108 -11.62 -29.23 -47.17
CA TYR A 108 -10.75 -30.11 -47.98
C TYR A 108 -11.40 -31.45 -48.33
N ALA A 109 -12.51 -31.82 -47.69
CA ALA A 109 -13.23 -33.07 -47.96
C ALA A 109 -14.39 -32.93 -48.97
N ALA A 110 -14.66 -31.71 -49.45
CA ALA A 110 -15.74 -31.39 -50.39
C ALA A 110 -15.25 -30.90 -51.77
N ALA A 111 -13.97 -31.14 -52.11
CA ALA A 111 -13.38 -30.93 -53.43
C ALA A 111 -12.95 -32.29 -53.99
#